data_AF-A0A834YFZ4-F1
#
_entry.id   AF-A0A834YFZ4-F1
#
_cell.length_a   1.000
_cell.length_b   1.000
_cell.length_c   1.000
_cell.angle_alpha   90.00
_cell.angle_beta   90.00
_cell.angle_gamma   90.00
#
_symmetry.space_group_name_H-M   'P 1'
#
loop_
_entity.id
_entity.type
_entity.pdbx_description
1 polymer ?
#
loop_
_entity_poly.entity_id
_entity_poly.type
_entity_poly.pdbx_seq_one_letter_code
_entity_poly.pdbx_strand_id
1 'polypeptide(L)'
;MFLLLFSHAVELEEQQEKLRRVVEDWQCRSNDLLKNLQGDAYESSSVFDACISNPNPVRVFVEPLEHSDISTLIESENVAVAKFVTVLAYDCNEISRLSRYSRRNIYRQLLLFGHGSSSQEILLEGEPQKAFGHSLSLFMELSEITHRMSVVMCNLLQQLDSIYSLQDKNGTPCKSFKLVTLESVFGSFAEGLAMFLVLDEILVRNGRIKNYLSLFTRMLNNVKLEPDNFNIAFGDLDCLDQVICHLEKLLDVGLFRVRNVAFVQQEH
;
A
#
# COMPACT_ATOMS: atom_id res chain seq x y z
N MET A 1 55.43 18.22 22.46
CA MET A 1 54.36 17.20 22.52
C MET A 1 53.08 17.72 23.20
N PHE A 2 53.16 18.44 24.34
CA PHE A 2 51.99 19.03 25.01
C PHE A 2 51.24 20.13 24.23
N LEU A 3 51.92 20.94 23.41
CA LEU A 3 51.29 22.03 22.64
C LEU A 3 50.39 21.56 21.47
N LEU A 4 50.68 20.39 20.89
CA LEU A 4 49.89 19.84 19.77
C LEU A 4 48.57 19.21 20.24
N LEU A 5 48.56 18.61 21.43
CA LEU A 5 47.33 18.08 22.05
C LEU A 5 46.38 19.20 22.48
N PHE A 6 46.92 20.33 22.93
CA PHE A 6 46.12 21.50 23.29
C PHE A 6 45.46 22.15 22.07
N SER A 7 46.19 22.24 20.95
CA SER A 7 45.64 22.80 19.70
C SER A 7 44.47 21.98 19.15
N HIS A 8 44.54 20.66 19.25
CA HIS A 8 43.51 19.78 18.70
C HIS A 8 42.25 19.72 19.57
N ALA A 9 42.39 19.89 20.89
CA ALA A 9 41.27 20.03 21.81
C ALA A 9 40.47 21.33 21.57
N VAL A 10 41.18 22.44 21.33
CA VAL A 10 40.56 23.74 21.01
C VAL A 10 39.81 23.69 19.67
N GLU A 11 40.36 23.00 18.68
CA GLU A 11 39.74 22.84 17.36
C GLU A 11 38.46 21.98 17.42
N LEU A 12 38.44 20.95 18.28
CA LEU A 12 37.27 20.11 18.51
C LEU A 12 36.16 20.87 19.26
N GLU A 13 36.50 21.67 20.27
CA GLU A 13 35.56 22.54 20.98
C GLU A 13 34.94 23.58 20.04
N GLU A 14 35.72 24.13 19.12
CA GLU A 14 35.21 25.09 18.13
C GLU A 14 34.20 24.44 17.17
N GLN A 15 34.42 23.18 16.77
CA GLN A 15 33.48 22.42 15.96
C GLN A 15 32.20 22.08 16.73
N GLN A 16 32.30 21.71 18.01
CA GLN A 16 31.14 21.46 18.86
C GLN A 16 30.30 22.74 19.07
N GLU A 17 30.95 23.89 19.25
CA GLU A 17 30.25 25.16 19.41
C GLU A 17 29.61 25.64 18.11
N LYS A 18 30.21 25.36 16.94
CA LYS A 18 29.56 25.58 15.64
C LYS A 18 28.31 24.72 15.48
N LEU A 19 28.39 23.44 15.85
CA LEU A 19 27.24 22.53 15.78
C LEU A 19 26.12 22.99 16.72
N ARG A 20 26.46 23.40 17.95
CA ARG A 20 25.50 23.91 18.94
C ARG A 20 24.73 25.11 18.40
N ARG A 21 25.43 26.09 17.81
CA ARG A 21 24.80 27.26 17.21
C ARG A 21 23.88 26.93 16.04
N VAL A 22 24.22 25.94 15.21
CA VAL A 22 23.36 25.50 14.10
C VAL A 22 22.09 24.83 14.61
N VAL A 23 22.20 24.00 15.66
CA VAL A 23 21.04 23.35 16.28
C VAL A 23 20.12 24.37 16.95
N GLU A 24 20.69 25.37 17.63
CA GLU A 24 19.93 26.45 18.26
C GLU A 24 19.22 27.33 17.22
N ASP A 25 19.88 27.69 16.11
CA ASP A 25 19.26 28.45 15.02
C ASP A 25 18.13 27.65 14.34
N TRP A 26 18.34 26.34 14.12
CA TRP A 26 17.30 25.47 13.60
C TRP A 26 16.09 25.38 14.55
N GLN A 27 16.33 25.25 15.85
CA GLN A 27 15.28 25.17 16.86
C GLN A 27 14.46 26.46 16.93
N CYS A 28 15.13 27.63 16.87
CA CYS A 28 14.46 28.93 16.82
C CYS A 28 13.56 29.06 15.57
N ARG A 29 14.10 28.76 14.38
CA ARG A 29 13.34 28.83 13.13
C ARG A 29 12.15 27.87 13.10
N SER A 30 12.31 26.66 13.63
CA SER A 30 11.24 25.67 13.74
C SER A 30 10.12 26.16 14.67
N ASN A 31 10.49 26.73 15.81
CA ASN A 31 9.52 27.29 16.76
C ASN A 31 8.77 28.50 16.20
N ASP A 32 9.43 29.37 15.44
CA ASP A 32 8.78 30.51 14.79
C ASP A 32 7.82 30.06 13.68
N LEU A 33 8.20 29.04 12.89
CA LEU A 33 7.30 28.40 11.93
C LEU A 33 6.06 27.79 12.60
N LEU A 34 6.23 27.11 13.74
CA LEU A 34 5.12 26.52 14.48
C LEU A 34 4.18 27.58 15.07
N LYS A 35 4.71 28.70 15.56
CA LYS A 35 3.89 29.84 16.04
C LYS A 35 3.07 30.47 14.90
N ASN A 36 3.67 30.58 13.71
CA ASN A 36 2.97 31.11 12.54
C ASN A 36 1.83 30.18 12.06
N LEU A 37 1.95 28.87 12.26
CA LEU A 37 0.92 27.90 11.88
C LEU A 37 -0.25 27.82 12.88
N GLN A 38 -0.04 28.19 14.15
CA GLN A 38 -1.10 28.23 15.17
C GLN A 38 -1.99 29.50 15.07
N GLY A 39 -1.66 30.45 14.20
CA GLY A 39 -2.34 31.74 14.10
C GLY A 39 -3.62 31.77 13.25
N ASP A 40 -3.93 30.74 12.48
CA ASP A 40 -5.10 30.74 11.58
C ASP A 40 -6.32 30.07 12.21
N ALA A 41 -7.24 30.92 12.68
CA ALA A 41 -8.56 30.53 13.14
C ALA A 41 -9.53 30.38 11.96
N TYR A 42 -9.84 29.14 11.57
CA TYR A 42 -11.16 28.79 11.03
C TYR A 42 -11.41 27.29 11.27
N GLU A 43 -12.11 27.00 12.37
CA GLU A 43 -12.80 25.74 12.57
C GLU A 43 -13.96 25.62 11.56
N SER A 44 -13.96 24.55 10.76
CA SER A 44 -15.19 23.86 10.32
C SER A 44 -14.87 22.51 9.70
N SER A 45 -14.90 21.50 10.58
CA SER A 45 -15.39 20.12 10.37
C SER A 45 -14.95 19.35 9.12
N SER A 46 -13.83 18.63 9.26
CA SER A 46 -13.71 17.32 8.63
C SER A 46 -13.48 16.28 9.73
N VAL A 47 -14.16 15.13 9.64
CA VAL A 47 -14.24 14.06 10.65
C VAL A 47 -12.88 13.35 10.91
N PHE A 48 -11.79 13.83 10.30
CA PHE A 48 -10.45 13.25 10.43
C PHE A 48 -9.55 13.93 11.47
N ASP A 49 -10.00 15.00 12.14
CA ASP A 49 -9.12 15.89 12.89
C ASP A 49 -9.01 15.64 14.41
N ALA A 50 -9.34 14.42 14.87
CA ALA A 50 -9.22 14.08 16.31
C ALA A 50 -7.79 13.71 16.76
N CYS A 51 -6.76 13.97 15.97
CA CYS A 51 -5.40 13.59 16.33
C CYS A 51 -4.37 14.55 15.73
N ILE A 52 -4.01 15.61 16.45
CA ILE A 52 -2.62 15.95 16.86
C ILE A 52 -2.73 17.11 17.86
N SER A 53 -2.88 16.78 19.14
CA SER A 53 -2.59 17.70 20.24
C SER A 53 -1.92 16.93 21.37
N ASN A 54 -0.89 16.14 21.03
CA ASN A 54 -0.02 15.55 22.03
C ASN A 54 1.42 15.51 21.47
N PRO A 55 2.37 16.28 22.04
CA PRO A 55 3.73 16.43 21.54
C PRO A 55 4.63 15.28 22.03
N ASN A 56 4.15 14.03 21.94
CA ASN A 56 4.98 12.87 22.23
C ASN A 56 5.68 12.42 20.93
N PRO A 57 7.02 12.56 20.82
CA PRO A 57 7.78 12.16 19.62
C PRO A 57 7.83 10.63 19.42
N VAL A 58 7.37 9.86 20.40
CA VAL A 58 7.27 8.39 20.33
C VAL A 58 5.79 8.00 20.36
N ARG A 59 5.25 7.63 19.19
CA ARG A 59 3.96 6.92 19.11
C ARG A 59 4.25 5.42 19.14
N VAL A 60 3.94 4.80 20.26
CA VAL A 60 3.90 3.33 20.34
C VAL A 60 2.57 2.89 19.72
N PHE A 61 2.62 2.40 18.48
CA PHE A 61 1.47 1.73 17.87
C PHE A 61 1.37 0.32 18.48
N VAL A 62 0.67 0.19 19.61
CA VAL A 62 0.32 -1.13 20.16
C VAL A 62 -0.89 -1.61 19.40
N GLU A 63 -0.69 -2.56 18.50
CA GLU A 63 -1.77 -3.30 17.87
C GLU A 63 -2.22 -4.37 18.88
N PRO A 64 -3.52 -4.48 19.22
CA PRO A 64 -3.99 -5.54 20.11
C PRO A 64 -3.61 -6.89 19.53
N LEU A 65 -2.82 -7.68 20.27
CA LEU A 65 -2.42 -9.01 19.87
C LEU A 65 -3.40 -10.01 20.50
N GLU A 66 -4.39 -10.47 19.73
CA GLU A 66 -5.26 -11.56 20.14
C GLU A 66 -4.53 -12.90 19.97
N HIS A 67 -4.47 -13.68 21.05
CA HIS A 67 -3.89 -15.03 21.07
C HIS A 67 -4.95 -16.15 20.91
N SER A 68 -6.21 -15.77 20.70
CA SER A 68 -7.34 -16.71 20.57
C SER A 68 -7.63 -17.00 19.10
N ASP A 69 -7.88 -18.25 18.76
CA ASP A 69 -8.33 -18.63 17.41
C ASP A 69 -9.80 -18.27 17.21
N ILE A 70 -10.19 -17.91 15.98
CA ILE A 70 -11.57 -17.52 15.63
C ILE A 70 -12.56 -18.63 16.02
N SER A 71 -12.14 -19.90 15.87
CA SER A 71 -12.94 -21.07 16.25
C SER A 71 -13.28 -21.11 17.74
N THR A 72 -12.45 -20.50 18.59
CA THR A 72 -12.65 -20.45 20.06
C THR A 72 -13.53 -19.26 20.50
N LEU A 73 -13.72 -18.27 19.62
CA LEU A 73 -14.52 -17.07 19.89
C LEU A 73 -15.98 -17.23 19.44
N ILE A 74 -16.28 -18.23 18.61
CA ILE A 74 -17.60 -18.46 18.04
C ILE A 74 -18.23 -19.67 18.72
N GLU A 75 -19.09 -19.41 19.71
CA GLU A 75 -19.97 -20.41 20.30
C GLU A 75 -21.41 -20.20 19.82
N SER A 76 -21.99 -21.19 19.15
CA SER A 76 -23.40 -21.16 18.74
C SER A 76 -23.99 -22.56 18.73
N GLU A 77 -25.24 -22.68 19.20
CA GLU A 77 -26.03 -23.92 19.13
C GLU A 77 -26.37 -24.29 17.67
N ASN A 78 -26.35 -23.31 16.76
CA ASN A 78 -26.59 -23.55 15.34
C ASN A 78 -25.26 -23.72 14.59
N VAL A 79 -24.92 -24.97 14.29
CA VAL A 79 -23.70 -25.34 13.57
C VAL A 79 -23.57 -24.63 12.21
N ALA A 80 -24.67 -24.40 11.50
CA ALA A 80 -24.63 -23.73 10.21
C ALA A 80 -24.30 -22.23 10.36
N VAL A 81 -24.88 -21.57 11.36
CA VAL A 81 -24.57 -20.16 11.69
C VAL A 81 -23.13 -20.04 12.18
N ALA A 82 -22.68 -20.93 13.07
CA ALA A 82 -21.30 -20.95 13.55
C ALA A 82 -20.29 -21.00 12.39
N LYS A 83 -20.43 -22.00 11.51
CA LYS A 83 -19.57 -22.15 10.32
C LYS A 83 -19.59 -20.91 9.44
N PHE A 84 -20.76 -20.35 9.20
CA PHE A 84 -20.92 -19.20 8.34
C PHE A 84 -20.22 -17.96 8.92
N VAL A 85 -20.43 -17.67 10.21
CA VAL A 85 -19.77 -16.58 10.92
C VAL A 85 -18.25 -16.79 10.95
N THR A 86 -17.78 -18.03 11.12
CA THR A 86 -16.35 -18.35 11.08
C THR A 86 -15.73 -17.96 9.75
N VAL A 87 -16.35 -18.35 8.63
CA VAL A 87 -15.84 -18.02 7.29
C VAL A 87 -15.81 -16.51 7.06
N LEU A 88 -16.91 -15.81 7.39
CA LEU A 88 -16.96 -14.34 7.30
C LEU A 88 -15.86 -13.67 8.14
N ALA A 89 -15.63 -14.15 9.36
CA ALA A 89 -14.62 -13.62 10.25
C ALA A 89 -13.20 -13.81 9.69
N TYR A 90 -12.89 -14.96 9.08
CA TYR A 90 -11.61 -15.18 8.41
C TYR A 90 -11.43 -14.22 7.22
N ASP A 91 -12.44 -14.03 6.39
CA ASP A 91 -12.37 -13.09 5.26
C ASP A 91 -12.17 -11.64 5.73
N CYS A 92 -12.90 -11.21 6.76
CA CYS A 92 -12.74 -9.88 7.35
C CYS A 92 -11.33 -9.66 7.93
N ASN A 93 -10.79 -10.66 8.63
CA ASN A 93 -9.44 -10.61 9.17
C ASN A 93 -8.36 -10.59 8.08
N GLU A 94 -8.53 -11.37 7.01
CA GLU A 94 -7.58 -11.38 5.89
C GLU A 94 -7.58 -10.04 5.14
N ILE A 95 -8.76 -9.43 4.91
CA ILE A 95 -8.85 -8.08 4.32
C ILE A 95 -8.13 -7.06 5.21
N SER A 96 -8.38 -7.10 6.52
CA SER A 96 -7.74 -6.19 7.48
C SER A 96 -6.21 -6.36 7.48
N ARG A 97 -5.74 -7.61 7.40
CA ARG A 97 -4.30 -7.95 7.35
C ARG A 97 -3.63 -7.45 6.08
N LEU A 98 -4.24 -7.69 4.92
CA LEU A 98 -3.74 -7.24 3.62
C LEU A 98 -3.73 -5.70 3.52
N SER A 99 -4.78 -5.04 4.00
CA SER A 99 -4.88 -3.57 4.01
C SER A 99 -3.81 -2.92 4.88
N ARG A 100 -3.61 -3.45 6.09
CA ARG A 100 -2.57 -3.00 7.02
C ARG A 100 -1.16 -3.23 6.45
N TYR A 101 -0.93 -4.40 5.85
CA TYR A 101 0.36 -4.71 5.23
C TYR A 101 0.68 -3.72 4.11
N SER A 102 -0.27 -3.48 3.22
CA SER A 102 -0.11 -2.54 2.10
C SER A 102 0.20 -1.13 2.58
N ARG A 103 -0.51 -0.68 3.62
CA ARG A 103 -0.27 0.63 4.25
C ARG A 103 1.14 0.76 4.83
N ARG A 104 1.65 -0.28 5.48
CA ARG A 104 2.96 -0.27 6.14
C ARG A 104 4.11 -0.41 5.16
N ASN A 105 3.97 -1.30 4.18
CA ASN A 105 5.09 -1.74 3.36
C ASN A 105 5.05 -1.18 1.95
N ILE A 106 3.88 -1.05 1.32
CA ILE A 106 3.78 -0.76 -0.12
C ILE A 106 3.59 0.73 -0.40
N TYR A 107 2.64 1.38 0.28
CA TYR A 107 2.18 2.72 -0.12
C TYR A 107 3.31 3.75 -0.16
N ARG A 108 4.14 3.78 0.89
CA ARG A 108 5.26 4.72 0.99
C ARG A 108 6.32 4.44 -0.09
N GLN A 109 6.62 3.18 -0.36
CA GLN A 109 7.63 2.81 -1.36
C GLN A 109 7.17 3.22 -2.77
N LEU A 110 5.90 2.95 -3.12
CA LEU A 110 5.33 3.39 -4.39
C LEU A 110 5.28 4.91 -4.53
N LEU A 111 4.94 5.64 -3.46
CA LEU A 111 4.88 7.10 -3.49
C LEU A 111 6.27 7.72 -3.72
N LEU A 112 7.30 7.16 -3.08
CA LEU A 112 8.68 7.64 -3.18
C LEU A 112 9.44 7.07 -4.38
N PHE A 113 8.90 6.08 -5.08
CA PHE A 113 9.56 5.46 -6.23
C PHE A 113 9.98 6.51 -7.26
N GLY A 114 11.24 6.41 -7.71
CA GLY A 114 11.82 7.33 -8.69
C GLY A 114 12.12 8.75 -8.20
N HIS A 115 11.95 9.05 -6.90
CA HIS A 115 12.39 10.33 -6.32
C HIS A 115 13.85 10.19 -5.85
N GLY A 116 14.77 10.83 -6.58
CA GLY A 116 16.17 11.01 -6.15
C GLY A 116 16.37 12.24 -5.27
N SER A 117 17.57 12.39 -4.71
CA SER A 117 17.95 13.47 -3.79
C SER A 117 17.89 14.89 -4.40
N SER A 118 17.76 15.02 -5.72
CA SER A 118 17.64 16.32 -6.38
C SER A 118 16.64 16.27 -7.54
N SER A 119 15.70 17.22 -7.56
CA SER A 119 14.65 17.33 -8.57
C SER A 119 15.15 17.83 -9.95
N GLN A 120 16.46 18.06 -10.09
CA GLN A 120 17.10 18.71 -11.24
C GLN A 120 18.24 17.90 -11.88
N GLU A 121 18.55 16.71 -11.37
CA GLU A 121 19.49 15.82 -12.06
C GLU A 121 18.86 15.27 -13.33
N ILE A 122 19.43 15.63 -14.48
CA ILE A 122 19.23 14.90 -15.73
C ILE A 122 19.73 13.48 -15.45
N LEU A 123 18.78 12.55 -15.25
CA LEU A 123 19.12 11.15 -15.00
C LEU A 123 19.94 10.64 -16.18
N LEU A 124 21.09 10.04 -15.87
CA LEU A 124 21.91 9.37 -16.86
C LEU A 124 21.09 8.27 -17.56
N GLU A 125 21.37 8.06 -18.84
CA GLU A 125 20.73 7.00 -19.62
C GLU A 125 20.98 5.64 -18.94
N GLY A 126 19.92 4.87 -18.70
CA GLY A 126 19.98 3.57 -18.03
C GLY A 126 19.62 3.58 -16.54
N GLU A 127 19.73 4.71 -15.84
CA GLU A 127 19.39 4.80 -14.41
C GLU A 127 17.90 4.51 -14.12
N PRO A 128 16.92 4.99 -14.92
CA PRO A 128 15.52 4.62 -14.75
C PRO A 128 15.26 3.11 -14.84
N GLN A 129 15.89 2.45 -15.80
CA GLN A 129 15.76 1.01 -16.02
C GLN A 129 16.36 0.22 -14.85
N LYS A 130 17.54 0.62 -14.38
CA LYS A 130 18.19 0.03 -13.22
C LYS A 130 17.35 0.23 -11.95
N ALA A 131 16.82 1.42 -11.72
CA ALA A 131 15.95 1.72 -10.58
C ALA A 131 14.67 0.87 -10.60
N PHE A 132 14.06 0.67 -11.77
CA PHE A 132 12.92 -0.21 -11.94
C PHE A 132 13.29 -1.67 -11.66
N GLY A 133 14.38 -2.17 -12.25
CA GLY A 133 14.86 -3.54 -12.04
C GLY A 133 15.13 -3.86 -10.57
N HIS A 134 15.75 -2.95 -9.83
CA HIS A 134 15.95 -3.11 -8.37
C HIS A 134 14.66 -3.10 -7.57
N SER A 135 13.62 -2.46 -8.09
CA SER A 135 12.30 -2.37 -7.44
C SER A 135 11.32 -3.41 -7.94
N LEU A 136 11.76 -4.38 -8.76
CA LEU A 136 10.86 -5.39 -9.33
C LEU A 136 10.15 -6.21 -8.26
N SER A 137 10.83 -6.51 -7.15
CA SER A 137 10.24 -7.22 -6.00
C SER A 137 9.05 -6.47 -5.41
N LEU A 138 9.11 -5.13 -5.31
CA LEU A 138 8.00 -4.30 -4.83
C LEU A 138 6.78 -4.42 -5.74
N PHE A 139 6.97 -4.42 -7.06
CA PHE A 139 5.86 -4.52 -8.01
C PHE A 139 5.27 -5.93 -8.06
N MET A 140 6.10 -6.96 -7.89
CA MET A 140 5.63 -8.34 -7.74
C MET A 140 4.80 -8.53 -6.46
N GLU A 141 5.27 -7.95 -5.36
CA GLU A 141 4.56 -7.95 -4.08
C GLU A 141 3.23 -7.19 -4.19
N LEU A 142 3.21 -6.02 -4.86
CA LEU A 142 1.99 -5.30 -5.19
C LEU A 142 1.00 -6.18 -5.97
N SER A 143 1.48 -6.89 -6.99
CA SER A 143 0.66 -7.80 -7.78
C SER A 143 0.07 -8.93 -6.94
N GLU A 144 0.88 -9.57 -6.09
CA GLU A 144 0.40 -10.66 -5.23
C GLU A 144 -0.69 -10.17 -4.27
N ILE A 145 -0.43 -9.04 -3.59
CA ILE A 145 -1.33 -8.51 -2.57
C ILE A 145 -2.66 -8.03 -3.16
N THR A 146 -2.62 -7.39 -4.32
CA THR A 146 -3.83 -6.95 -5.03
C THR A 146 -4.64 -8.15 -5.53
N HIS A 147 -3.98 -9.18 -6.05
CA HIS A 147 -4.64 -10.42 -6.43
C HIS A 147 -5.30 -11.12 -5.24
N ARG A 148 -4.57 -11.29 -4.13
CA ARG A 148 -5.10 -11.90 -2.90
C ARG A 148 -6.28 -11.13 -2.34
N MET A 149 -6.19 -9.80 -2.30
CA MET A 149 -7.31 -8.94 -1.86
C MET A 149 -8.53 -9.16 -2.75
N SER A 150 -8.36 -9.20 -4.07
CA SER A 150 -9.46 -9.44 -5.02
C SER A 150 -10.13 -10.78 -4.78
N VAL A 151 -9.36 -11.85 -4.57
CA VAL A 151 -9.90 -13.19 -4.28
C VAL A 151 -10.73 -13.19 -3.01
N VAL A 152 -10.21 -12.60 -1.91
CA VAL A 152 -10.91 -12.57 -0.62
C VAL A 152 -12.18 -11.71 -0.71
N MET A 153 -12.13 -10.56 -1.39
CA MET A 153 -13.31 -9.72 -1.58
C MET A 153 -14.38 -10.40 -2.46
N CYS A 154 -13.98 -11.13 -3.50
CA CYS A 154 -14.90 -11.94 -4.30
C CYS A 154 -15.56 -13.04 -3.48
N ASN A 155 -14.80 -13.74 -2.64
CA ASN A 155 -15.35 -14.75 -1.73
C ASN A 155 -16.35 -14.13 -0.75
N LEU A 156 -16.02 -12.98 -0.17
CA LEU A 156 -16.90 -12.25 0.75
C LEU A 156 -18.21 -11.83 0.06
N LEU A 157 -18.14 -11.33 -1.18
CA LEU A 157 -19.31 -10.98 -1.97
C LEU A 157 -20.19 -12.20 -2.29
N GLN A 158 -19.59 -13.33 -2.67
CA GLN A 158 -20.34 -14.57 -2.93
C GLN A 158 -21.04 -15.09 -1.66
N GLN A 159 -20.38 -14.96 -0.50
CA GLN A 159 -20.98 -15.31 0.78
C GLN A 159 -22.14 -14.36 1.11
N LEU A 160 -21.97 -13.05 0.94
CA LEU A 160 -23.05 -12.08 1.13
C LEU A 160 -24.23 -12.33 0.18
N ASP A 161 -23.95 -12.64 -1.09
CA ASP A 161 -24.98 -13.01 -2.07
C ASP A 161 -25.76 -14.23 -1.61
N SER A 162 -25.09 -15.25 -1.04
CA SER A 162 -25.78 -16.42 -0.50
C SER A 162 -26.74 -16.12 0.68
N ILE A 163 -26.48 -15.05 1.45
CA ILE A 163 -27.36 -14.62 2.54
C ILE A 163 -28.54 -13.80 2.01
N TYR A 164 -28.24 -12.84 1.12
CA TYR A 164 -29.19 -11.81 0.69
C TYR A 164 -29.94 -12.17 -0.59
N SER A 165 -29.54 -13.23 -1.30
CA SER A 165 -30.22 -13.67 -2.51
C SER A 165 -31.67 -14.05 -2.19
N LEU A 166 -32.59 -13.31 -2.80
CA LEU A 166 -34.05 -13.45 -2.64
C LEU A 166 -34.60 -14.75 -3.25
N GLN A 167 -33.79 -15.53 -3.96
CA GLN A 167 -34.23 -16.70 -4.70
C GLN A 167 -33.46 -17.96 -4.29
N ASP A 168 -34.02 -18.68 -3.34
CA ASP A 168 -33.84 -20.13 -3.34
C ASP A 168 -34.68 -20.70 -4.50
N LYS A 169 -34.08 -21.57 -5.32
CA LYS A 169 -34.79 -22.28 -6.41
C LYS A 169 -35.94 -23.15 -5.90
N ASN A 170 -35.99 -23.38 -4.57
CA ASN A 170 -37.05 -24.09 -3.85
C ASN A 170 -37.88 -23.18 -2.92
N GLY A 171 -37.78 -21.84 -3.04
CA GLY A 171 -38.67 -20.88 -2.39
C GLY A 171 -38.49 -20.71 -0.88
N THR A 172 -37.40 -21.21 -0.27
CA THR A 172 -37.14 -20.99 1.16
C THR A 172 -35.93 -20.06 1.33
N PRO A 173 -36.12 -18.76 1.63
CA PRO A 173 -35.02 -17.89 2.04
C PRO A 173 -34.27 -18.54 3.20
N CYS A 174 -32.97 -18.30 3.38
CA CYS A 174 -32.25 -18.70 4.60
C CYS A 174 -32.91 -18.03 5.82
N LYS A 175 -33.94 -18.68 6.39
CA LYS A 175 -34.78 -18.14 7.48
C LYS A 175 -33.98 -17.88 8.75
N SER A 176 -32.74 -18.37 8.83
CA SER A 176 -31.82 -18.25 9.96
C SER A 176 -31.18 -16.86 10.10
N PHE A 177 -31.12 -16.04 9.04
CA PHE A 177 -30.48 -14.71 9.07
C PHE A 177 -31.49 -13.56 9.02
N LYS A 178 -32.66 -13.74 9.64
CA LYS A 178 -33.60 -12.63 9.82
C LYS A 178 -33.01 -11.66 10.86
N LEU A 179 -32.95 -10.36 10.51
CA LEU A 179 -32.51 -9.27 11.40
C LEU A 179 -31.01 -9.25 11.76
N VAL A 180 -30.14 -9.87 10.96
CA VAL A 180 -28.68 -9.78 11.17
C VAL A 180 -28.11 -8.56 10.45
N THR A 181 -27.48 -7.66 11.21
CA THR A 181 -26.72 -6.52 10.69
C THR A 181 -25.24 -6.89 10.59
N LEU A 182 -24.76 -7.13 9.37
CA LEU A 182 -23.38 -7.53 9.09
C LEU A 182 -22.45 -6.31 8.96
N GLU A 183 -22.50 -5.39 9.93
CA GLU A 183 -21.78 -4.11 9.87
C GLU A 183 -20.27 -4.31 9.72
N SER A 184 -19.67 -5.22 10.50
CA SER A 184 -18.24 -5.53 10.41
C SER A 184 -17.84 -6.07 9.04
N VAL A 185 -18.70 -6.88 8.42
CA VAL A 185 -18.45 -7.46 7.09
C VAL A 185 -18.45 -6.38 6.02
N PHE A 186 -19.45 -5.49 6.03
CA PHE A 186 -19.48 -4.36 5.10
C PHE A 186 -18.34 -3.36 5.36
N GLY A 187 -17.96 -3.17 6.62
CA GLY A 187 -16.80 -2.37 7.01
C GLY A 187 -15.50 -2.93 6.44
N SER A 188 -15.24 -4.24 6.61
CA SER A 188 -14.08 -4.91 6.02
C SER A 188 -14.12 -4.87 4.49
N PHE A 189 -15.28 -5.08 3.86
CA PHE A 189 -15.41 -4.95 2.41
C PHE A 189 -15.05 -3.54 1.92
N ALA A 190 -15.53 -2.50 2.62
CA ALA A 190 -15.18 -1.11 2.34
C ALA A 190 -13.67 -0.84 2.53
N GLU A 191 -13.03 -1.46 3.53
CA GLU A 191 -11.58 -1.35 3.73
C GLU A 191 -10.80 -1.93 2.53
N GLY A 192 -11.23 -3.08 2.01
CA GLY A 192 -10.64 -3.68 0.79
C GLY A 192 -10.78 -2.77 -0.44
N LEU A 193 -11.96 -2.18 -0.65
CA LEU A 193 -12.18 -1.19 -1.71
C LEU A 193 -11.28 0.04 -1.52
N ALA A 194 -11.18 0.55 -0.29
CA ALA A 194 -10.35 1.70 0.04
C ALA A 194 -8.86 1.43 -0.24
N MET A 195 -8.38 0.21 0.02
CA MET A 195 -7.01 -0.18 -0.34
C MET A 195 -6.76 -0.05 -1.85
N PHE A 196 -7.66 -0.57 -2.69
CA PHE A 196 -7.53 -0.45 -4.14
C PHE A 196 -7.57 1.01 -4.60
N LEU A 197 -8.48 1.82 -4.04
CA LEU A 197 -8.58 3.25 -4.36
C LEU A 197 -7.30 4.02 -4.01
N VAL A 198 -6.73 3.77 -2.84
CA VAL A 198 -5.48 4.43 -2.41
C VAL A 198 -4.32 4.01 -3.31
N LEU A 199 -4.22 2.72 -3.66
CA LEU A 199 -3.18 2.26 -4.57
C LEU A 199 -3.34 2.89 -5.96
N ASP A 200 -4.55 2.95 -6.51
CA ASP A 200 -4.82 3.62 -7.79
C ASP A 200 -4.41 5.10 -7.75
N GLU A 201 -4.76 5.81 -6.68
CA GLU A 201 -4.39 7.22 -6.52
C GLU A 201 -2.86 7.40 -6.45
N ILE A 202 -2.14 6.51 -5.74
CA ILE A 202 -0.68 6.54 -5.68
C ILE A 202 -0.07 6.30 -7.07
N LEU A 203 -0.57 5.29 -7.80
CA LEU A 203 -0.08 4.95 -9.14
C LEU A 203 -0.35 6.06 -10.15
N VAL A 204 -1.51 6.71 -10.07
CA VAL A 204 -1.87 7.86 -10.94
C VAL A 204 -0.99 9.07 -10.62
N ARG A 205 -0.74 9.35 -9.34
CA ARG A 205 0.11 10.49 -8.94
C ARG A 205 1.58 10.29 -9.29
N ASN A 206 2.10 9.06 -9.15
CA ASN A 206 3.50 8.77 -9.47
C ASN A 206 3.67 8.34 -10.94
N GLY A 207 3.61 9.30 -11.86
CA GLY A 207 3.82 9.06 -13.29
C GLY A 207 5.19 8.47 -13.67
N ARG A 208 6.17 8.46 -12.75
CA ARG A 208 7.49 7.85 -12.99
C ARG A 208 7.43 6.34 -13.07
N ILE A 209 6.50 5.70 -12.36
CA ILE A 209 6.35 4.23 -12.37
C ILE A 209 6.13 3.73 -13.79
N LYS A 210 5.10 4.26 -14.48
CA LYS A 210 4.79 3.87 -15.86
C LYS A 210 5.91 4.22 -16.83
N ASN A 211 6.52 5.39 -16.67
CA ASN A 211 7.63 5.81 -17.51
C ASN A 211 8.83 4.86 -17.38
N TYR A 212 9.23 4.53 -16.15
CA TYR A 212 10.39 3.67 -15.90
C TYR A 212 10.14 2.24 -16.33
N LEU A 213 8.91 1.73 -16.14
CA LEU A 213 8.48 0.46 -16.68
C LEU A 213 8.61 0.43 -18.21
N SER A 214 8.09 1.44 -18.92
CA SER A 214 8.19 1.51 -20.38
C SER A 214 9.65 1.52 -20.87
N LEU A 215 10.53 2.28 -20.20
CA LEU A 215 11.96 2.29 -20.50
C LEU A 215 12.61 0.93 -20.23
N PHE A 216 12.20 0.24 -19.15
CA PHE A 216 12.68 -1.08 -18.80
C PHE A 216 12.23 -2.14 -19.81
N THR A 217 10.95 -2.14 -20.22
CA THR A 217 10.42 -3.02 -21.26
C THR A 217 11.17 -2.83 -22.59
N ARG A 218 11.44 -1.58 -22.99
CA ARG A 218 12.23 -1.29 -24.20
C ARG A 218 13.65 -1.83 -24.10
N MET A 219 14.30 -1.68 -22.95
CA MET A 219 15.63 -2.24 -22.71
C MET A 219 15.60 -3.78 -22.81
N LEU A 220 14.61 -4.42 -22.19
CA LEU A 220 14.41 -5.88 -22.27
C LEU A 220 14.25 -6.38 -23.71
N ASN A 221 13.47 -5.67 -24.52
CA ASN A 221 13.31 -5.98 -25.94
C ASN A 221 14.63 -5.87 -26.72
N ASN A 222 15.48 -4.89 -26.39
CA ASN A 222 16.80 -4.78 -27.01
C ASN A 222 17.72 -5.93 -26.58
N VAL A 223 17.70 -6.31 -25.29
CA VAL A 223 18.49 -7.45 -24.77
C VAL A 223 18.08 -8.77 -25.44
N LYS A 224 16.79 -8.96 -25.72
CA LYS A 224 16.28 -10.13 -26.45
C LYS A 224 16.78 -10.24 -27.89
N LEU A 225 17.12 -9.13 -28.53
CA LEU A 225 17.67 -9.14 -29.90
C LEU A 225 19.15 -9.59 -29.91
N GLU A 226 19.87 -9.42 -28.79
CA GLU A 226 21.30 -9.75 -28.67
C GLU A 226 21.62 -10.53 -27.38
N PRO A 227 21.01 -11.71 -27.16
CA PRO A 227 21.11 -12.45 -25.90
C PRO A 227 22.52 -12.97 -25.60
N ASP A 228 23.28 -13.31 -26.66
CA ASP A 228 24.65 -13.83 -26.56
C ASP A 228 25.61 -12.82 -25.91
N ASN A 229 25.30 -11.53 -25.99
CA ASN A 229 26.13 -10.45 -25.42
C ASN A 229 25.99 -10.34 -23.88
N PHE A 230 24.92 -10.92 -23.30
CA PHE A 230 24.61 -10.76 -21.88
C PHE A 230 24.74 -12.06 -21.07
N ASN A 231 25.01 -13.20 -21.72
CA ASN A 231 25.18 -14.51 -21.07
C ASN A 231 23.98 -14.89 -20.19
N ILE A 232 22.77 -14.57 -20.64
CA ILE A 232 21.49 -14.87 -19.96
C ILE A 232 20.84 -16.07 -20.66
N ALA A 233 20.31 -17.02 -19.89
CA ALA A 233 19.55 -18.12 -20.46
C ALA A 233 18.22 -17.62 -21.06
N PHE A 234 17.91 -18.03 -22.29
CA PHE A 234 16.68 -17.64 -22.99
C PHE A 234 15.41 -17.86 -22.15
N GLY A 235 15.33 -18.96 -21.40
CA GLY A 235 14.18 -19.27 -20.56
C GLY A 235 13.96 -18.29 -19.39
N ASP A 236 15.03 -17.74 -18.82
CA ASP A 236 14.93 -16.75 -17.74
C ASP A 236 14.43 -15.40 -18.29
N LEU A 237 14.86 -15.06 -19.52
CA LEU A 237 14.44 -13.84 -20.21
C LEU A 237 12.95 -13.88 -20.60
N ASP A 238 12.46 -15.04 -21.03
CA ASP A 238 11.04 -15.25 -21.32
C ASP A 238 10.18 -15.17 -20.05
N CYS A 239 10.65 -15.72 -18.93
CA CYS A 239 9.97 -15.61 -17.64
C CYS A 239 9.87 -14.15 -17.17
N LEU A 240 10.97 -13.40 -17.26
CA LEU A 240 11.00 -11.99 -16.92
C LEU A 240 10.05 -11.17 -17.80
N ASP A 241 9.98 -11.48 -19.10
CA ASP A 241 9.06 -10.80 -20.01
C ASP A 241 7.59 -11.03 -19.65
N GLN A 242 7.23 -12.26 -19.27
CA GLN A 242 5.87 -12.57 -18.80
C GLN A 242 5.52 -11.78 -17.55
N VAL A 243 6.46 -11.66 -16.61
CA VAL A 243 6.31 -10.83 -15.41
C VAL A 243 6.08 -9.37 -15.79
N ILE A 244 6.88 -8.81 -16.68
CA ILE A 244 6.75 -7.41 -17.11
C ILE A 244 5.42 -7.17 -17.82
N CYS A 245 5.01 -8.05 -18.74
CA CYS A 245 3.70 -7.99 -19.39
C CYS A 245 2.53 -8.06 -18.40
N HIS A 246 2.68 -8.85 -17.33
CA HIS A 246 1.66 -8.91 -16.27
C HIS A 246 1.60 -7.62 -15.47
N LEU A 247 2.75 -7.04 -15.10
CA LEU A 247 2.83 -5.77 -14.38
C LEU A 247 2.32 -4.59 -15.21
N GLU A 248 2.61 -4.55 -16.51
CA GLU A 248 2.06 -3.54 -17.43
C GLU A 248 0.53 -3.57 -17.43
N LYS A 249 -0.07 -4.76 -17.59
CA LYS A 249 -1.52 -4.92 -17.54
C LYS A 249 -2.11 -4.45 -16.21
N LEU A 250 -1.48 -4.82 -15.10
CA LEU A 250 -1.92 -4.43 -13.76
C LEU A 250 -1.89 -2.91 -13.58
N LEU A 251 -0.83 -2.25 -14.03
CA LEU A 251 -0.63 -0.81 -13.89
C LEU A 251 -1.45 0.02 -14.90
N ASP A 252 -1.85 -0.56 -16.03
CA ASP A 252 -2.66 0.13 -17.04
C ASP A 252 -4.15 0.08 -16.80
N VAL A 253 -4.68 -1.06 -16.37
CA VAL A 253 -6.12 -1.20 -16.09
C VAL A 253 -6.50 -0.40 -14.84
N GLY A 254 -5.59 -0.25 -13.88
CA GLY A 254 -5.91 0.17 -12.53
C GLY A 254 -6.50 -0.99 -11.73
N LEU A 255 -6.38 -0.89 -10.42
CA LEU A 255 -6.75 -1.93 -9.45
C LEU A 255 -8.24 -1.84 -9.08
N PHE A 256 -8.77 -0.62 -8.95
CA PHE A 256 -10.19 -0.36 -8.72
C PHE A 256 -10.93 0.01 -10.02
N ARG A 257 -10.23 0.60 -10.99
CA ARG A 257 -10.81 0.96 -12.29
C ARG A 257 -11.16 -0.30 -13.09
N VAL A 258 -12.38 -0.79 -12.91
CA VAL A 258 -12.93 -1.88 -13.71
C VAL A 258 -12.96 -1.47 -15.18
N ARG A 259 -12.54 -2.41 -16.05
CA ARG A 259 -12.81 -2.41 -17.50
C ARG A 259 -14.19 -1.80 -17.76
N ASN A 260 -14.32 -0.89 -18.71
CA ASN A 260 -15.59 -0.69 -19.39
C ASN A 260 -15.94 -2.02 -20.10
N VAL A 261 -16.46 -2.99 -19.34
CA VAL A 261 -17.16 -4.14 -19.91
C VAL A 261 -18.45 -3.53 -20.39
N ALA A 262 -18.48 -3.24 -21.68
CA ALA A 262 -19.71 -2.92 -22.37
C ALA A 262 -20.70 -4.04 -22.04
N PHE A 263 -21.72 -3.72 -21.25
CA PHE A 263 -22.92 -4.53 -21.17
C PHE A 263 -23.51 -4.51 -22.58
N VAL A 264 -23.16 -5.50 -23.40
CA VAL A 264 -23.95 -5.84 -24.57
C VAL A 264 -25.26 -6.36 -23.99
N GLN A 265 -26.26 -5.49 -23.97
CA GLN A 265 -27.66 -5.89 -23.87
C GLN A 265 -27.92 -6.85 -25.04
N GLN A 266 -27.94 -8.15 -24.77
CA GLN A 266 -28.64 -9.09 -25.63
C GLN A 266 -30.12 -8.99 -25.28
N GLU A 267 -30.84 -8.18 -26.04
CA GLU A 267 -32.28 -8.34 -26.22
C GLU A 267 -32.50 -9.66 -26.96
N HIS A 268 -33.23 -10.58 -26.31
CA HIS A 268 -34.08 -11.57 -26.97
C HIS A 268 -35.29 -11.86 -26.08
#